data_AF-A0A328B417-F1
#
_entry.id   AF-A0A328B417-F1
#
_cell.length_a   1.000
_cell.length_b   1.000
_cell.length_c   1.000
_cell.angle_alpha   90.00
_cell.angle_beta   90.00
_cell.angle_gamma   90.00
#
_symmetry.space_group_name_H-M   'P 1'
#
loop_
_entity.id
_entity.type
_entity.pdbx_description
1 polymer ?
#
loop_
_entity_poly.entity_id
_entity_poly.type
_entity_poly.pdbx_seq_one_letter_code
_entity_poly.pdbx_strand_id
1 'polypeptide(L)'
;MAKITFDGIEIEVPDGTTILNAARKIGGNIVPPAMCYYTPIKGTGGKCRACLVKVAAGSAKDPRPMPKLVPSCITTVQDGMVVENTTNQSVLDVRKGIVEMLLINHPLDCPVCDQAGECDLQNFAFEHGVATTRYEEERRTFEKIDIGPYIQLHMTRCILCYRCVYTADQLTERRVHGVLGRGDAAEIGTYIDNIIDQDFSGNVIDVCPVGALTDKTWRFKSRVWFTKPVNAHRNCSHEKCGGRVVLWYKGKDVLRVTARKDEYGEVKEWICNECRFEKKETADWTIEGPAHIDSSSVISANHYELPVVNPQVIADLPESSVRDLENNPPLKLGR
;
A
#
# COMPACT_ATOMS: atom_id res chain seq x y z
N MET A 1 17.09 -8.24 23.98
CA MET A 1 16.01 -8.98 23.29
C MET A 1 14.82 -8.91 24.22
N ALA A 2 13.72 -8.35 23.75
CA ALA A 2 12.49 -8.21 24.51
C ALA A 2 11.52 -9.32 24.09
N LYS A 3 10.95 -10.00 25.09
CA LYS A 3 9.95 -11.04 24.92
C LYS A 3 8.56 -10.42 24.99
N ILE A 4 7.73 -10.63 23.97
CA ILE A 4 6.40 -10.03 23.85
C ILE A 4 5.38 -11.10 23.47
N THR A 5 4.21 -11.03 24.08
CA THR A 5 3.05 -11.85 23.70
C THR A 5 2.07 -10.99 22.91
N PHE A 6 1.75 -11.39 21.69
CA PHE A 6 0.87 -10.67 20.79
C PHE A 6 -0.28 -11.59 20.38
N ASP A 7 -1.52 -11.26 20.76
CA ASP A 7 -2.71 -12.11 20.55
C ASP A 7 -2.47 -13.58 20.96
N GLY A 8 -1.75 -13.79 22.07
CA GLY A 8 -1.41 -15.13 22.60
C GLY A 8 -0.18 -15.78 21.97
N ILE A 9 0.41 -15.20 20.92
CA ILE A 9 1.63 -15.70 20.29
C ILE A 9 2.84 -15.01 20.89
N GLU A 10 3.79 -15.79 21.38
CA GLU A 10 5.01 -15.29 22.00
C GLU A 10 6.14 -15.19 20.97
N ILE A 11 6.81 -14.04 20.95
CA ILE A 11 7.96 -13.79 20.08
C ILE A 11 9.05 -13.02 20.82
N GLU A 12 10.29 -13.13 20.33
CA GLU A 12 11.42 -12.34 20.78
C GLU A 12 11.86 -11.36 19.69
N VAL A 13 12.06 -10.10 20.08
CA VAL A 13 12.46 -9.04 19.17
C VAL A 13 13.62 -8.22 19.71
N PRO A 14 14.45 -7.62 18.84
CA PRO A 14 15.47 -6.67 19.27
C PRO A 14 14.87 -5.49 20.04
N ASP A 15 15.62 -4.99 21.02
CA ASP A 15 15.19 -3.83 21.81
C ASP A 15 15.03 -2.61 20.90
N GLY A 16 14.00 -1.80 21.16
CA GLY A 16 13.65 -0.65 20.31
C GLY A 16 12.75 -0.98 19.11
N THR A 17 12.43 -2.26 18.86
CA THR A 17 11.42 -2.63 17.86
C THR A 17 10.04 -2.09 18.26
N THR A 18 9.27 -1.55 17.31
CA THR A 18 7.89 -1.10 17.56
C THR A 18 6.93 -2.27 17.63
N ILE A 19 5.79 -2.09 18.32
CA ILE A 19 4.76 -3.14 18.43
C ILE A 19 4.29 -3.61 17.04
N LEU A 20 4.11 -2.68 16.09
CA LEU A 20 3.72 -3.00 14.71
C LEU A 20 4.77 -3.88 14.02
N ASN A 21 6.05 -3.52 14.12
CA ASN A 21 7.12 -4.30 13.48
C ASN A 21 7.36 -5.65 14.17
N ALA A 22 7.06 -5.75 15.46
CA ALA A 22 7.04 -7.02 16.16
C ALA A 22 5.92 -7.92 15.60
N ALA A 23 4.71 -7.39 15.42
CA ALA A 23 3.60 -8.12 14.80
C ALA A 23 3.91 -8.58 13.36
N ARG A 24 4.60 -7.74 12.56
CA ARG A 24 5.05 -8.10 11.21
C ARG A 24 5.98 -9.31 11.14
N LYS A 25 6.69 -9.64 12.22
CA LYS A 25 7.49 -10.89 12.28
C LYS A 25 6.64 -12.15 12.42
N ILE A 26 5.42 -12.02 12.93
CA ILE A 26 4.43 -13.11 12.99
C ILE A 26 3.73 -13.22 11.64
N GLY A 27 3.30 -12.08 11.09
CA GLY A 27 2.61 -11.99 9.82
C GLY A 27 1.10 -12.29 9.89
N GLY A 28 0.46 -12.29 8.72
CA GLY A 28 -0.97 -12.57 8.56
C GLY A 28 -1.90 -11.56 9.26
N ASN A 29 -3.08 -12.03 9.62
CA ASN A 29 -4.17 -11.19 10.16
C ASN A 29 -3.88 -10.58 11.53
N ILE A 30 -2.78 -10.99 12.19
CA ILE A 30 -2.34 -10.45 13.48
C ILE A 30 -1.70 -9.07 13.33
N VAL A 31 -1.23 -8.70 12.13
CA VAL A 31 -0.58 -7.40 11.91
C VAL A 31 -1.63 -6.27 11.97
N PRO A 32 -1.46 -5.27 12.86
CA PRO A 32 -2.36 -4.11 12.87
C PRO A 32 -2.32 -3.33 11.54
N PRO A 33 -3.47 -2.91 11.00
CA PRO A 33 -3.52 -2.11 9.79
C PRO A 33 -2.89 -0.74 10.00
N ALA A 34 -2.13 -0.23 9.01
CA ALA A 34 -1.44 1.04 9.13
C ALA A 34 -1.41 1.83 7.81
N MET A 35 -2.06 3.01 7.81
CA MET A 35 -2.19 3.86 6.63
C MET A 35 -1.10 4.94 6.51
N CYS A 36 -0.54 5.39 7.63
CA CYS A 36 0.46 6.47 7.63
C CYS A 36 1.87 5.99 7.96
N TYR A 37 2.02 4.79 8.50
CA TYR A 37 3.34 4.21 8.77
C TYR A 37 3.91 3.63 7.48
N TYR A 38 5.21 3.79 7.26
CA TYR A 38 5.87 3.32 6.06
C TYR A 38 7.35 3.07 6.37
N THR A 39 7.77 1.81 6.55
CA THR A 39 9.11 1.47 7.09
C THR A 39 10.27 2.12 6.33
N PRO A 40 10.28 2.16 4.98
CA PRO A 40 11.37 2.78 4.23
C PRO A 40 11.55 4.28 4.46
N ILE A 41 10.56 4.99 5.02
CA ILE A 41 10.57 6.44 5.20
C ILE A 41 10.50 6.78 6.68
N LYS A 42 11.57 7.36 7.20
CA LYS A 42 11.70 7.70 8.63
C LYS A 42 10.72 8.81 9.02
N GLY A 43 10.25 8.80 10.26
CA GLY A 43 9.33 9.82 10.78
C GLY A 43 7.87 9.65 10.34
N THR A 44 7.56 8.64 9.51
CA THR A 44 6.18 8.24 9.23
C THR A 44 5.58 7.50 10.43
N GLY A 45 4.24 7.49 10.54
CA GLY A 45 3.53 6.90 11.67
C GLY A 45 2.84 7.92 12.60
N GLY A 46 1.95 7.41 13.45
CA GLY A 46 1.28 8.20 14.49
C GLY A 46 0.22 9.21 14.03
N LYS A 47 -0.09 9.31 12.72
CA LYS A 47 -1.11 10.24 12.19
C LYS A 47 -2.50 9.61 12.08
N CYS A 48 -2.64 8.50 11.35
CA CYS A 48 -3.95 7.92 10.99
C CYS A 48 -4.67 7.17 12.12
N ARG A 49 -3.95 6.75 13.16
CA ARG A 49 -4.46 5.93 14.28
C ARG A 49 -5.07 4.56 13.93
N ALA A 50 -5.06 4.11 12.67
CA ALA A 50 -5.56 2.78 12.27
C ALA A 50 -4.93 1.60 13.05
N CYS A 51 -3.66 1.74 13.43
CA CYS A 51 -2.85 0.71 14.09
C CYS A 51 -2.98 0.69 15.63
N LEU A 52 -4.02 1.32 16.20
CA LEU A 52 -4.25 1.26 17.65
C LEU A 52 -4.42 -0.19 18.12
N VAL A 53 -3.80 -0.51 19.26
CA VAL A 53 -3.85 -1.82 19.94
C VAL A 53 -4.01 -1.62 21.45
N LYS A 54 -4.46 -2.66 22.15
CA LYS A 54 -4.54 -2.67 23.61
C LYS A 54 -3.26 -3.32 24.17
N VAL A 55 -2.64 -2.66 25.14
CA VAL A 55 -1.55 -3.25 25.94
C VAL A 55 -2.15 -3.67 27.28
N ALA A 56 -2.33 -4.97 27.45
CA ALA A 56 -2.93 -5.58 28.65
C ALA A 56 -1.93 -5.69 29.81
N ALA A 57 -0.64 -5.84 29.50
CA ALA A 57 0.45 -5.75 30.46
C ALA A 57 1.61 -4.95 29.85
N GLY A 58 2.07 -3.91 30.55
CA GLY A 58 3.09 -2.98 30.04
C GLY A 58 4.47 -3.61 29.89
N SER A 59 4.94 -4.30 30.92
CA SER A 59 6.21 -5.05 30.94
C SER A 59 6.25 -6.03 32.11
N ALA A 60 7.27 -6.88 32.16
CA ALA A 60 7.56 -7.73 33.32
C ALA A 60 7.89 -6.91 34.58
N LYS A 61 8.45 -5.69 34.43
CA LYS A 61 8.80 -4.79 35.54
C LYS A 61 7.59 -4.03 36.07
N ASP A 62 6.70 -3.64 35.17
CA ASP A 62 5.44 -2.95 35.48
C ASP A 62 4.31 -3.59 34.66
N PRO A 63 3.60 -4.56 35.24
CA PRO A 63 2.57 -5.32 34.53
C PRO A 63 1.26 -4.54 34.38
N ARG A 64 1.19 -3.29 34.86
CA ARG A 64 -0.05 -2.51 34.77
C ARG A 64 -0.47 -2.34 33.31
N PRO A 65 -1.77 -2.51 33.00
CA PRO A 65 -2.27 -2.27 31.65
C PRO A 65 -2.12 -0.80 31.30
N MET A 66 -1.85 -0.51 30.03
CA MET A 66 -1.93 0.86 29.56
C MET A 66 -3.41 1.28 29.52
N PRO A 67 -3.78 2.44 30.11
CA PRO A 67 -5.18 2.82 30.27
C PRO A 67 -5.87 3.09 28.93
N LYS A 68 -5.13 3.64 27.97
CA LYS A 68 -5.62 3.94 26.61
C LYS A 68 -5.04 2.97 25.60
N LEU A 69 -5.74 2.81 24.48
CA LEU A 69 -5.15 2.16 23.31
C LEU A 69 -3.95 2.98 22.83
N VAL A 70 -2.91 2.29 22.37
CA VAL A 70 -1.66 2.90 21.94
C VAL A 70 -1.39 2.64 20.46
N PRO A 71 -0.77 3.58 19.74
CA PRO A 71 -0.44 3.41 18.33
C PRO A 71 0.75 2.45 18.17
N SER A 72 0.50 1.25 17.66
CA SER A 72 1.54 0.21 17.57
C SER A 72 2.73 0.60 16.67
N CYS A 73 2.53 1.48 15.69
CA CYS A 73 3.58 1.91 14.76
C CYS A 73 4.70 2.76 15.38
N ILE A 74 4.48 3.39 16.53
CA ILE A 74 5.47 4.26 17.19
C ILE A 74 5.77 3.85 18.63
N THR A 75 4.91 3.04 19.25
CA THR A 75 5.16 2.51 20.59
C THR A 75 6.17 1.36 20.49
N THR A 76 7.27 1.49 21.22
CA THR A 76 8.31 0.45 21.33
C THR A 76 7.86 -0.68 22.26
N VAL A 77 8.22 -1.90 21.91
CA VAL A 77 8.01 -3.07 22.76
C VAL A 77 8.83 -2.98 24.04
N GLN A 78 8.32 -3.57 25.13
CA GLN A 78 9.05 -3.78 26.37
C GLN A 78 9.04 -5.27 26.69
N ASP A 79 10.03 -5.73 27.44
CA ASP A 79 10.12 -7.13 27.86
C ASP A 79 8.96 -7.51 28.78
N GLY A 80 8.29 -8.62 28.49
CA GLY A 80 7.06 -9.08 29.15
C GLY A 80 5.78 -8.32 28.76
N MET A 81 5.81 -7.54 27.67
CA MET A 81 4.61 -6.84 27.19
C MET A 81 3.58 -7.82 26.63
N VAL A 82 2.30 -7.58 26.92
CA VAL A 82 1.17 -8.35 26.35
C VAL A 82 0.28 -7.42 25.54
N VAL A 83 0.16 -7.69 24.25
CA VAL A 83 -0.60 -6.89 23.28
C VAL A 83 -1.78 -7.70 22.76
N GLU A 84 -2.94 -7.06 22.78
CA GLU A 84 -4.18 -7.58 22.22
C GLU A 84 -4.60 -6.68 21.05
N ASN A 85 -4.76 -7.29 19.88
CA ASN A 85 -5.07 -6.60 18.63
C ASN A 85 -6.38 -7.10 18.02
N THR A 86 -6.41 -8.37 17.62
CA THR A 86 -7.58 -8.99 16.98
C THR A 86 -8.53 -9.60 18.01
N THR A 87 -8.00 -9.94 19.17
CA THR A 87 -8.73 -10.59 20.27
C THR A 87 -9.54 -9.62 21.12
N ASN A 88 -9.22 -8.32 21.10
CA ASN A 88 -9.86 -7.32 21.96
C ASN A 88 -10.96 -6.54 21.21
N GLN A 89 -12.20 -6.69 21.67
CA GLN A 89 -13.37 -6.04 21.06
C GLN A 89 -13.27 -4.51 21.02
N SER A 90 -12.67 -3.88 22.05
CA SER A 90 -12.53 -2.42 22.08
C SER A 90 -11.60 -1.90 20.98
N VAL A 91 -10.60 -2.68 20.57
CA VAL A 91 -9.72 -2.32 19.44
C VAL A 91 -10.51 -2.36 18.13
N LEU A 92 -11.32 -3.41 17.93
CA LEU A 92 -12.16 -3.56 16.75
C LEU A 92 -13.20 -2.44 16.62
N ASP A 93 -13.83 -2.05 17.73
CA ASP A 93 -14.83 -0.97 17.72
C ASP A 93 -14.19 0.41 17.47
N VAL A 94 -12.99 0.65 18.02
CA VAL A 94 -12.25 1.89 17.72
C VAL A 94 -11.84 1.96 16.25
N ARG A 95 -11.51 0.83 15.60
CA ARG A 95 -11.22 0.81 14.15
C ARG A 95 -12.41 1.26 13.31
N LYS A 96 -13.63 0.80 13.63
CA LYS A 96 -14.85 1.29 12.96
C LYS A 96 -14.97 2.81 13.05
N GLY A 97 -14.72 3.37 14.24
CA GLY A 97 -14.71 4.82 14.45
C GLY A 97 -13.60 5.53 13.65
N ILE A 98 -12.41 4.95 13.53
CA ILE A 98 -11.33 5.50 12.70
C ILE A 98 -11.72 5.48 11.22
N VAL A 99 -12.28 4.38 10.73
CA VAL A 99 -12.79 4.29 9.34
C VAL A 99 -13.84 5.36 9.11
N GLU A 100 -14.81 5.51 10.00
CA GLU A 100 -15.83 6.56 9.93
C GLU A 100 -15.16 7.93 9.83
N MET A 101 -14.23 8.27 10.73
CA MET A 101 -13.51 9.55 10.72
C MET A 101 -12.70 9.80 9.44
N LEU A 102 -12.06 8.77 8.88
CA LEU A 102 -11.32 8.89 7.62
C LEU A 102 -12.27 9.12 6.43
N LEU A 103 -13.48 8.55 6.48
CA LEU A 103 -14.47 8.64 5.43
C LEU A 103 -15.40 9.85 5.55
N ILE A 104 -15.52 10.51 6.72
CA ILE A 104 -16.43 11.65 6.94
C ILE A 104 -16.26 12.74 5.87
N ASN A 105 -15.01 13.12 5.55
CA ASN A 105 -14.69 14.17 4.59
C ASN A 105 -14.11 13.63 3.27
N HIS A 106 -14.04 12.30 3.08
CA HIS A 106 -13.54 11.70 1.85
C HIS A 106 -14.63 11.71 0.77
N PRO A 107 -14.37 12.12 -0.48
CA PRO A 107 -15.39 12.17 -1.51
C PRO A 107 -15.82 10.78 -1.96
N LEU A 108 -17.05 10.65 -2.46
CA LEU A 108 -17.59 9.42 -3.05
C LEU A 108 -17.08 9.18 -4.48
N ASP A 109 -15.76 9.32 -4.64
CA ASP A 109 -15.09 9.32 -5.94
C ASP A 109 -14.68 7.91 -6.40
N CYS A 110 -14.93 6.85 -5.63
CA CYS A 110 -14.43 5.50 -5.92
C CYS A 110 -14.64 5.05 -7.39
N PRO A 111 -15.79 5.28 -8.05
CA PRO A 111 -15.97 4.89 -9.45
C PRO A 111 -15.02 5.62 -10.44
N VAL A 112 -14.72 6.89 -10.14
CA VAL A 112 -13.86 7.76 -10.96
C VAL A 112 -12.44 7.87 -10.42
N CYS A 113 -12.14 7.24 -9.29
CA CYS A 113 -10.82 7.22 -8.68
C CYS A 113 -9.96 6.19 -9.39
N ASP A 114 -8.75 6.57 -9.75
CA ASP A 114 -7.84 5.69 -10.47
C ASP A 114 -7.23 4.60 -9.57
N GLN A 115 -7.09 4.90 -8.28
CA GLN A 115 -6.63 3.99 -7.23
C GLN A 115 -7.66 2.91 -6.86
N ALA A 116 -8.86 2.94 -7.43
CA ALA A 116 -9.89 1.95 -7.10
C ALA A 116 -9.39 0.53 -7.41
N GLY A 117 -9.50 -0.36 -6.42
CA GLY A 117 -8.98 -1.74 -6.47
C GLY A 117 -7.54 -1.93 -6.00
N GLU A 118 -6.81 -0.84 -5.76
CA GLU A 118 -5.48 -0.84 -5.12
C GLU A 118 -5.38 0.26 -4.05
N CYS A 119 -6.52 0.58 -3.43
CA CYS A 119 -6.65 1.64 -2.44
C CYS A 119 -6.65 1.05 -1.03
N ASP A 120 -5.64 1.39 -0.23
CA ASP A 120 -5.53 0.92 1.16
C ASP A 120 -6.74 1.36 1.99
N LEU A 121 -7.29 2.57 1.75
CA LEU A 121 -8.47 3.06 2.48
C LEU A 121 -9.72 2.26 2.12
N GLN A 122 -9.85 1.82 0.87
CA GLN A 122 -10.97 0.99 0.44
C GLN A 122 -10.92 -0.38 1.15
N ASN A 123 -9.75 -1.02 1.17
CA ASN A 123 -9.56 -2.30 1.84
C ASN A 123 -9.76 -2.17 3.35
N PHE A 124 -9.19 -1.13 3.97
CA PHE A 124 -9.36 -0.87 5.39
C PHE A 124 -10.82 -0.62 5.78
N ALA A 125 -11.57 0.10 4.94
CA ALA A 125 -13.00 0.31 5.15
C ALA A 125 -13.83 -0.97 4.93
N PHE A 126 -13.45 -1.82 3.98
CA PHE A 126 -14.10 -3.10 3.74
C PHE A 126 -13.91 -4.07 4.92
N GLU A 127 -12.70 -4.15 5.47
CA GLU A 127 -12.36 -5.08 6.56
C GLU A 127 -12.84 -4.62 7.94
N HIS A 128 -12.76 -3.32 8.23
CA HIS A 128 -12.96 -2.79 9.58
C HIS A 128 -14.05 -1.72 9.67
N GLY A 129 -14.66 -1.33 8.56
CA GLY A 129 -15.70 -0.30 8.52
C GLY A 129 -17.10 -0.80 8.85
N VAL A 130 -18.07 0.07 8.60
CA VAL A 130 -19.50 -0.20 8.69
C VAL A 130 -20.15 0.03 7.33
N ALA A 131 -21.22 -0.71 7.03
CA ALA A 131 -21.88 -0.64 5.73
C ALA A 131 -22.63 0.68 5.47
N THR A 132 -23.01 1.40 6.52
CA THR A 132 -23.78 2.64 6.44
C THR A 132 -23.02 3.81 7.05
N THR A 133 -23.24 5.01 6.50
CA THR A 133 -22.74 6.27 7.06
C THR A 133 -23.86 6.96 7.84
N ARG A 134 -23.50 7.61 8.94
CA ARG A 134 -24.40 8.51 9.70
C ARG A 134 -24.12 9.99 9.41
N TYR A 135 -23.08 10.26 8.63
CA TYR A 135 -22.67 11.62 8.28
C TYR A 135 -23.46 12.11 7.06
N GLU A 136 -24.26 13.16 7.26
CA GLU A 136 -25.16 13.77 6.26
C GLU A 136 -24.76 15.21 5.88
N GLU A 137 -23.74 15.76 6.55
CA GLU A 137 -23.31 17.14 6.36
C GLU A 137 -22.50 17.33 5.07
N GLU A 138 -22.32 18.60 4.68
CA GLU A 138 -21.49 18.95 3.53
C GLU A 138 -20.01 18.59 3.78
N ARG A 139 -19.44 17.83 2.85
CA ARG A 139 -18.04 17.43 2.87
C ARG A 139 -17.16 18.60 2.46
N ARG A 140 -16.00 18.74 3.12
CA ARG A 140 -15.01 19.76 2.73
C ARG A 140 -14.57 19.60 1.28
N THR A 141 -14.34 20.73 0.62
CA THR A 141 -13.79 20.80 -0.74
C THR A 141 -12.51 21.63 -0.74
N PHE A 142 -11.69 21.46 -1.78
CA PHE A 142 -10.44 22.17 -1.96
C PHE A 142 -10.32 22.64 -3.40
N GLU A 143 -9.66 23.78 -3.60
CA GLU A 143 -9.34 24.27 -4.93
C GLU A 143 -8.33 23.32 -5.60
N LYS A 144 -8.48 23.13 -6.91
CA LYS A 144 -7.57 22.27 -7.67
C LYS A 144 -6.36 23.09 -8.08
N ILE A 145 -5.19 22.65 -7.65
CA ILE A 145 -3.91 23.18 -8.09
C ILE A 145 -3.24 22.22 -9.07
N ASP A 146 -2.48 22.77 -10.02
CA ASP A 146 -1.59 21.97 -10.85
C ASP A 146 -0.20 21.90 -10.20
N ILE A 147 0.27 20.68 -9.99
CA ILE A 147 1.55 20.39 -9.32
C ILE A 147 2.58 19.80 -10.28
N GLY A 148 2.31 19.81 -11.59
CA GLY A 148 3.27 19.38 -12.61
C GLY A 148 2.76 18.37 -13.62
N PRO A 149 3.56 18.02 -14.63
CA PRO A 149 3.12 17.21 -15.77
C PRO A 149 2.88 15.74 -15.44
N TYR A 150 3.53 15.20 -14.39
CA TYR A 150 3.52 13.77 -14.09
C TYR A 150 2.53 13.36 -12.98
N ILE A 151 2.31 14.22 -11.99
CA ILE A 151 1.54 13.88 -10.79
C ILE A 151 0.25 14.70 -10.78
N GLN A 152 -0.89 14.03 -10.62
CA GLN A 152 -2.18 14.70 -10.41
C GLN A 152 -2.53 14.65 -8.93
N LEU A 153 -2.80 15.83 -8.36
CA LEU A 153 -3.33 15.98 -7.01
C LEU A 153 -4.86 16.07 -7.04
N HIS A 154 -5.53 15.23 -6.25
CA HIS A 154 -6.92 15.32 -5.86
C HIS A 154 -7.00 15.46 -4.35
N MET A 155 -6.84 16.68 -3.87
CA MET A 155 -6.69 16.96 -2.44
C MET A 155 -7.89 16.52 -1.60
N THR A 156 -9.11 16.58 -2.14
CA THR A 156 -10.33 16.08 -1.47
C THR A 156 -10.21 14.61 -1.06
N ARG A 157 -9.47 13.78 -1.80
CA ARG A 157 -9.26 12.35 -1.48
C ARG A 157 -8.18 12.13 -0.41
N CYS A 158 -7.40 13.14 -0.05
CA CYS A 158 -6.28 13.00 0.86
C CYS A 158 -6.76 12.83 2.32
N ILE A 159 -6.21 11.83 3.00
CA ILE A 159 -6.44 11.55 4.42
C ILE A 159 -5.38 12.14 5.36
N LEU A 160 -4.53 13.03 4.84
CA LEU A 160 -3.48 13.71 5.62
C LEU A 160 -2.56 12.73 6.38
N CYS A 161 -2.13 11.64 5.72
CA CYS A 161 -1.22 10.65 6.31
C CYS A 161 0.25 11.12 6.35
N TYR A 162 0.59 12.15 5.57
CA TYR A 162 1.90 12.81 5.43
C TYR A 162 2.99 11.96 4.75
N ARG A 163 2.67 10.74 4.26
CA ARG A 163 3.66 9.89 3.56
C ARG A 163 4.36 10.65 2.42
N CYS A 164 3.61 11.32 1.55
CA CYS A 164 4.17 12.09 0.43
C CYS A 164 5.17 13.17 0.86
N VAL A 165 4.86 13.90 1.94
CA VAL A 165 5.70 14.99 2.46
C VAL A 165 7.04 14.43 2.96
N TYR A 166 7.01 13.36 3.76
CA TYR A 166 8.23 12.72 4.26
C TYR A 166 9.02 12.03 3.14
N THR A 167 8.35 11.43 2.15
CA THR A 167 9.01 10.82 0.99
C THR A 167 9.75 11.86 0.17
N ALA A 168 9.11 12.98 -0.16
CA ALA A 168 9.77 14.04 -0.89
C ALA A 168 10.95 14.62 -0.09
N ASP A 169 10.79 14.83 1.22
CA ASP A 169 11.86 15.32 2.11
C ASP A 169 13.11 14.43 2.13
N GLN A 170 12.93 13.11 2.03
CA GLN A 170 14.01 12.14 2.19
C GLN A 170 14.61 11.64 0.86
N LEU A 171 13.80 11.60 -0.22
CA LEU A 171 14.25 11.07 -1.51
C LEU A 171 14.70 12.16 -2.48
N THR A 172 14.14 13.37 -2.38
CA THR A 172 14.47 14.48 -3.29
C THR A 172 15.43 15.45 -2.62
N GLU A 173 16.18 16.20 -3.42
CA GLU A 173 17.13 17.19 -2.88
C GLU A 173 16.45 18.34 -2.14
N ARG A 174 15.25 18.70 -2.58
CA ARG A 174 14.43 19.74 -1.98
C ARG A 174 12.95 19.39 -2.07
N ARG A 175 12.30 19.40 -0.91
CA ARG A 175 10.85 19.31 -0.82
C ARG A 175 10.18 20.62 -1.26
N VAL A 176 9.21 20.52 -2.18
CA VAL A 176 8.46 21.68 -2.71
C VAL A 176 7.01 21.78 -2.24
N HIS A 177 6.42 20.69 -1.76
CA HIS A 177 5.05 20.65 -1.22
C HIS A 177 5.06 20.34 0.28
N GLY A 178 3.97 20.65 0.96
CA GLY A 178 3.85 20.46 2.40
C GLY A 178 2.41 20.46 2.87
N VAL A 179 2.24 20.50 4.19
CA VAL A 179 0.91 20.65 4.81
C VAL A 179 0.69 22.13 5.04
N LEU A 180 -0.37 22.66 4.41
CA LEU A 180 -0.85 24.02 4.57
C LEU A 180 -2.07 24.03 5.49
N GLY A 181 -2.33 25.18 6.11
CA GLY A 181 -3.46 25.33 7.03
C GLY A 181 -3.34 24.53 8.32
N ARG A 182 -4.47 24.31 9.00
CA ARG A 182 -4.57 23.56 10.26
C ARG A 182 -5.97 22.97 10.42
N GLY A 183 -6.07 21.89 11.19
CA GLY A 183 -7.36 21.27 11.51
C GLY A 183 -8.02 20.63 10.28
N ASP A 184 -9.33 20.82 10.17
CA ASP A 184 -10.16 20.36 9.05
C ASP A 184 -9.85 21.08 7.71
N ALA A 185 -9.36 22.31 7.77
CA ALA A 185 -8.90 23.08 6.61
C ALA A 185 -7.46 22.74 6.18
N ALA A 186 -6.81 21.75 6.81
CA ALA A 186 -5.45 21.36 6.44
C ALA A 186 -5.42 20.65 5.07
N GLU A 187 -4.43 21.02 4.26
CA GLU A 187 -4.27 20.46 2.92
C GLU A 187 -2.82 20.17 2.53
N ILE A 188 -2.64 19.23 1.60
CA ILE A 188 -1.36 19.03 0.92
C ILE A 188 -1.34 19.94 -0.29
N GLY A 189 -0.38 20.85 -0.34
CA GLY A 189 -0.25 21.79 -1.44
C GLY A 189 1.14 22.37 -1.55
N THR A 190 1.33 23.20 -2.57
CA THR A 190 2.53 24.01 -2.80
C THR A 190 2.18 25.44 -2.41
N TYR A 191 2.90 26.04 -1.45
CA TYR A 191 2.57 27.37 -0.94
C TYR A 191 2.79 28.49 -1.99
N ILE A 192 3.79 28.28 -2.85
CA ILE A 192 4.04 29.05 -4.07
C ILE A 192 3.86 28.04 -5.21
N ASP A 193 3.31 28.44 -6.36
CA ASP A 193 3.11 27.62 -7.57
C ASP A 193 4.43 27.03 -8.08
N ASN A 194 4.92 26.03 -7.35
CA ASN A 194 6.10 25.26 -7.63
C ASN A 194 5.65 23.92 -8.18
N ILE A 195 6.34 23.50 -9.22
CA ILE A 195 6.10 22.21 -9.84
C ILE A 195 6.83 21.13 -9.02
N ILE A 196 6.19 19.99 -8.85
CA ILE A 196 6.80 18.78 -8.32
C ILE A 196 7.43 18.02 -9.51
N ASP A 197 8.66 18.37 -9.85
CA ASP A 197 9.41 17.82 -11.00
C ASP A 197 10.72 17.12 -10.62
N GLN A 198 11.08 17.09 -9.33
CA GLN A 198 12.35 16.51 -8.88
C GLN A 198 12.47 15.03 -9.27
N ASP A 199 13.67 14.55 -9.58
CA ASP A 199 13.93 13.24 -10.22
C ASP A 199 13.31 12.00 -9.55
N PHE A 200 12.98 12.05 -8.25
CA PHE A 200 12.36 10.95 -7.51
C PHE A 200 10.95 11.26 -7.00
N SER A 201 10.40 12.41 -7.40
CA SER A 201 9.10 12.86 -6.93
C SER A 201 7.95 11.92 -7.30
N GLY A 202 8.03 11.18 -8.40
CA GLY A 202 7.00 10.22 -8.81
C GLY A 202 6.74 9.12 -7.78
N ASN A 203 7.68 8.84 -6.87
CA ASN A 203 7.49 7.87 -5.79
C ASN A 203 6.44 8.32 -4.76
N VAL A 204 6.04 9.60 -4.73
CA VAL A 204 4.93 10.04 -3.87
C VAL A 204 3.60 9.41 -4.25
N ILE A 205 3.46 8.94 -5.49
CA ILE A 205 2.29 8.19 -5.98
C ILE A 205 2.27 6.81 -5.31
N ASP A 206 3.38 6.08 -5.33
CA ASP A 206 3.45 4.71 -4.80
C ASP A 206 3.23 4.62 -3.29
N VAL A 207 3.67 5.63 -2.54
CA VAL A 207 3.50 5.69 -1.08
C VAL A 207 2.11 6.18 -0.66
N CYS A 208 1.34 6.80 -1.57
CA CYS A 208 0.04 7.35 -1.24
C CYS A 208 -0.96 6.21 -1.01
N PRO A 209 -1.57 6.09 0.19
CA PRO A 209 -2.48 4.99 0.49
C PRO A 209 -3.90 5.20 -0.12
N VAL A 210 -4.10 6.31 -0.82
CA VAL A 210 -5.38 6.76 -1.37
C VAL A 210 -5.14 7.38 -2.73
N GLY A 211 -6.18 7.52 -3.56
CA GLY A 211 -6.06 8.13 -4.89
C GLY A 211 -5.95 9.66 -4.91
N ALA A 212 -5.27 10.25 -3.93
CA ALA A 212 -5.01 11.68 -3.84
C ALA A 212 -3.84 12.11 -4.73
N LEU A 213 -2.78 11.30 -4.84
CA LEU A 213 -1.65 11.53 -5.74
C LEU A 213 -1.63 10.39 -6.75
N THR A 214 -1.90 10.70 -8.02
CA THR A 214 -2.03 9.69 -9.08
C THR A 214 -1.15 10.04 -10.28
N ASP A 215 -0.72 9.03 -11.04
CA ASP A 215 0.08 9.20 -12.26
C ASP A 215 -0.76 9.76 -13.43
N LYS A 216 -0.46 10.99 -13.89
CA LYS A 216 -1.13 11.63 -15.03
C LYS A 216 -0.98 10.84 -16.33
N THR A 217 0.11 10.08 -16.48
CA THR A 217 0.43 9.33 -17.69
C THR A 217 -0.29 7.97 -17.78
N TRP A 218 -0.89 7.52 -16.68
CA TRP A 218 -1.63 6.25 -16.55
C TRP A 218 -3.13 6.48 -16.35
N ARG A 219 -3.48 7.53 -15.62
CA ARG A 219 -4.83 7.85 -15.18
C ARG A 219 -5.87 7.61 -16.27
N PHE A 220 -6.88 6.81 -15.94
CA PHE A 220 -8.04 6.50 -16.80
C PHE A 220 -7.76 5.67 -18.06
N LYS A 221 -6.52 5.22 -18.30
CA LYS A 221 -6.22 4.30 -19.41
C LYS A 221 -6.73 2.88 -19.18
N SER A 222 -6.70 2.42 -17.93
CA SER A 222 -7.23 1.11 -17.53
C SER A 222 -7.49 1.08 -16.03
N ARG A 223 -8.10 -0.01 -15.55
CA ARG A 223 -8.16 -0.37 -14.12
C ARG A 223 -7.17 -1.50 -13.84
N VAL A 224 -6.73 -1.60 -12.60
CA VAL A 224 -5.69 -2.55 -12.17
C VAL A 224 -6.07 -4.01 -12.36
N TRP A 225 -7.34 -4.37 -12.23
CA TRP A 225 -7.85 -5.72 -12.48
C TRP A 225 -7.94 -6.08 -13.98
N PHE A 226 -7.69 -5.15 -14.89
CA PHE A 226 -7.58 -5.42 -16.33
C PHE A 226 -6.12 -5.45 -16.82
N THR A 227 -5.16 -5.26 -15.92
CA THR A 227 -3.73 -5.24 -16.26
C THR A 227 -3.01 -6.48 -15.76
N LYS A 228 -1.97 -6.88 -16.47
CA LYS A 228 -1.11 -8.00 -16.13
C LYS A 228 0.21 -7.48 -15.57
N PRO A 229 0.41 -7.45 -14.24
CA PRO A 229 1.64 -6.95 -13.64
C PRO A 229 2.78 -7.96 -13.81
N VAL A 230 3.94 -7.48 -14.22
CA VAL A 230 5.13 -8.29 -14.53
C VAL A 230 6.33 -7.66 -13.84
N ASN A 231 7.09 -8.46 -13.09
CA ASN A 231 8.37 -8.04 -12.53
C ASN A 231 9.39 -7.90 -13.65
N ALA A 232 10.06 -6.74 -13.69
CA ALA A 232 11.14 -6.47 -14.61
C ALA A 232 12.22 -5.62 -13.95
N HIS A 233 13.41 -5.60 -14.53
CA HIS A 233 14.48 -4.73 -14.09
C HIS A 233 15.22 -4.11 -15.27
N ARG A 234 15.92 -3.01 -15.01
CA ARG A 234 16.92 -2.46 -15.92
C ARG A 234 18.10 -1.88 -15.17
N ASN A 235 19.23 -1.78 -15.86
CA ASN A 235 20.40 -1.04 -15.37
C ASN A 235 20.21 0.44 -15.71
N CYS A 236 19.61 1.20 -14.80
CA CYS A 236 19.44 2.64 -14.95
C CYS A 236 20.78 3.36 -14.71
N SER A 237 21.06 4.40 -15.48
CA SER A 237 22.25 5.25 -15.32
C SER A 237 22.19 6.14 -14.06
N HIS A 238 21.00 6.32 -13.48
CA HIS A 238 20.82 7.16 -12.31
C HIS A 238 21.27 6.42 -11.03
N GLU A 239 22.26 6.94 -10.32
CA GLU A 239 22.93 6.28 -9.18
C GLU A 239 21.99 5.82 -8.06
N LYS A 240 20.98 6.62 -7.72
CA LYS A 240 19.99 6.32 -6.66
C LYS A 240 18.86 5.38 -7.09
N CYS A 241 18.77 5.01 -8.38
CA CYS A 241 17.65 4.23 -8.90
C CYS A 241 17.94 2.74 -8.82
N GLY A 242 17.11 1.99 -8.09
CA GLY A 242 17.25 0.52 -7.97
C GLY A 242 16.93 -0.23 -9.28
N GLY A 243 16.17 0.40 -10.18
CA GLY A 243 15.89 -0.15 -11.52
C GLY A 243 14.99 -1.40 -11.53
N ARG A 244 14.55 -1.90 -10.37
CA ARG A 244 13.59 -3.00 -10.23
C ARG A 244 12.17 -2.47 -10.14
N VAL A 245 11.32 -2.90 -11.07
CA VAL A 245 9.96 -2.37 -11.25
C VAL A 245 8.93 -3.48 -11.40
N VAL A 246 7.66 -3.05 -11.37
CA VAL A 246 6.51 -3.79 -11.89
C VAL A 246 5.99 -3.05 -13.12
N LEU A 247 5.96 -3.74 -14.25
CA LEU A 247 5.36 -3.28 -15.50
C LEU A 247 3.90 -3.73 -15.53
N TRP A 248 2.99 -2.79 -15.78
CA TRP A 248 1.56 -3.08 -15.82
C TRP A 248 1.09 -3.15 -17.27
N TYR A 249 0.99 -4.38 -17.79
CA TYR A 249 0.64 -4.63 -19.19
C TYR A 249 -0.87 -4.62 -19.44
N LYS A 250 -1.27 -4.17 -20.62
CA LYS A 250 -2.56 -4.49 -21.23
C LYS A 250 -2.33 -4.85 -22.69
N GLY A 251 -2.55 -6.12 -23.04
CA GLY A 251 -2.12 -6.62 -24.35
C GLY A 251 -0.59 -6.57 -24.46
N LYS A 252 -0.08 -5.80 -25.42
CA LYS A 252 1.37 -5.62 -25.66
C LYS A 252 1.94 -4.35 -25.02
N ASP A 253 1.07 -3.44 -24.59
CA ASP A 253 1.47 -2.10 -24.17
C ASP A 253 1.73 -2.09 -22.66
N VAL A 254 2.84 -1.46 -22.25
CA VAL A 254 3.10 -1.13 -20.84
C VAL A 254 2.40 0.20 -20.56
N LEU A 255 1.33 0.15 -19.76
CA LEU A 255 0.53 1.33 -19.49
C LEU A 255 1.14 2.19 -18.37
N ARG A 256 1.73 1.54 -17.34
CA ARG A 256 2.43 2.19 -16.24
C ARG A 256 3.58 1.35 -15.69
N VAL A 257 4.50 2.01 -15.01
CA VAL A 257 5.64 1.42 -14.32
C VAL A 257 5.59 1.87 -12.86
N THR A 258 5.67 0.92 -11.92
CA THR A 258 5.69 1.22 -10.47
C THR A 258 6.90 0.58 -9.82
N ALA A 259 7.30 1.07 -8.65
CA ALA A 259 8.32 0.40 -7.85
C ALA A 259 7.79 -0.93 -7.31
N ARG A 260 8.69 -1.87 -7.03
CA ARG A 260 8.30 -3.14 -6.38
C ARG A 260 7.97 -2.89 -4.92
N LYS A 261 6.89 -3.53 -4.46
CA LYS A 261 6.41 -3.46 -3.08
C LYS A 261 6.65 -4.78 -2.35
N ASP A 262 6.69 -4.72 -1.03
CA ASP A 262 6.63 -5.88 -0.15
C ASP A 262 5.18 -6.28 0.17
N GLU A 263 5.02 -7.29 1.03
CA GLU A 263 3.72 -7.81 1.47
C GLU A 263 2.87 -6.77 2.21
N TYR A 264 3.49 -5.71 2.75
CA TYR A 264 2.80 -4.60 3.44
C TYR A 264 2.52 -3.42 2.52
N GLY A 265 2.75 -3.56 1.21
CA GLY A 265 2.56 -2.51 0.23
C GLY A 265 3.65 -1.42 0.28
N GLU A 266 4.77 -1.67 0.95
CA GLU A 266 5.89 -0.74 1.09
C GLU A 266 6.94 -0.99 0.01
N VAL A 267 7.45 0.08 -0.59
CA VAL A 267 8.43 0.04 -1.68
C VAL A 267 9.75 -0.52 -1.17
N LYS A 268 10.25 -1.55 -1.85
CA LYS A 268 11.54 -2.18 -1.55
C LYS A 268 12.70 -1.33 -2.05
N GLU A 269 12.59 -0.84 -3.28
CA GLU A 269 13.62 -0.06 -3.97
C GLU A 269 12.98 1.09 -4.75
N TRP A 270 13.55 2.28 -4.62
CA TRP A 270 13.04 3.48 -5.27
C TRP A 270 13.47 3.56 -6.73
N ILE A 271 12.62 4.21 -7.54
CA ILE A 271 12.88 4.39 -8.98
C ILE A 271 12.83 5.88 -9.34
N CYS A 272 13.66 6.30 -10.30
CA CYS A 272 13.62 7.66 -10.81
C CYS A 272 12.40 7.91 -11.72
N ASN A 273 12.13 9.18 -12.00
CA ASN A 273 11.05 9.64 -12.85
C ASN A 273 11.21 9.17 -14.30
N GLU A 274 12.43 9.12 -14.83
CA GLU A 274 12.71 8.56 -16.17
C GLU A 274 12.26 7.09 -16.23
N CYS A 275 12.58 6.31 -15.18
CA CYS A 275 12.11 4.92 -15.08
C CYS A 275 10.59 4.80 -15.07
N ARG A 276 9.93 5.67 -14.33
CA ARG A 276 8.50 5.60 -14.10
C ARG A 276 7.68 6.08 -15.30
N PHE A 277 8.05 7.21 -15.88
CA PHE A 277 7.21 7.95 -16.81
C PHE A 277 7.66 7.82 -18.27
N GLU A 278 8.96 7.67 -18.53
CA GLU A 278 9.51 7.72 -19.89
C GLU A 278 9.76 6.32 -20.48
N LYS A 279 10.22 5.36 -19.67
CA LYS A 279 10.53 4.00 -20.14
C LYS A 279 9.33 3.06 -20.07
N LYS A 280 8.45 3.20 -21.06
CA LYS A 280 7.22 2.39 -21.21
C LYS A 280 7.26 1.41 -22.37
N GLU A 281 8.43 1.21 -22.97
CA GLU A 281 8.57 0.18 -24.00
C GLU A 281 9.09 -1.12 -23.39
N THR A 282 8.59 -2.26 -23.84
CA THR A 282 9.07 -3.57 -23.35
C THR A 282 10.57 -3.75 -23.60
N ALA A 283 11.10 -3.13 -24.65
CA ALA A 283 12.52 -3.16 -24.99
C ALA A 283 13.42 -2.43 -23.97
N ASP A 284 12.86 -1.56 -23.12
CA ASP A 284 13.62 -0.87 -22.08
C ASP A 284 13.94 -1.75 -20.86
N TRP A 285 13.37 -2.97 -20.80
CA TRP A 285 13.32 -3.79 -19.60
C TRP A 285 13.71 -5.25 -19.84
N THR A 286 14.42 -5.83 -18.87
CA THR A 286 14.60 -7.28 -18.76
C THR A 286 13.47 -7.86 -17.93
N ILE A 287 12.63 -8.70 -18.56
CA ILE A 287 11.47 -9.32 -17.91
C ILE A 287 11.92 -10.50 -17.03
N GLU A 288 11.53 -10.49 -15.75
CA GLU A 288 11.81 -11.58 -14.80
C GLU A 288 10.66 -12.59 -14.71
N GLY A 289 9.41 -12.13 -14.88
CA GLY A 289 8.22 -12.98 -14.82
C GLY A 289 7.02 -12.27 -14.21
N PRO A 290 5.87 -12.95 -14.08
CA PRO A 290 4.67 -12.38 -13.47
C PRO A 290 4.95 -11.83 -12.06
N ALA A 291 4.34 -10.70 -11.72
CA ALA A 291 4.38 -10.21 -10.35
C ALA A 291 3.42 -11.03 -9.47
N HIS A 292 3.80 -11.28 -8.22
CA HIS A 292 2.92 -11.91 -7.24
C HIS A 292 1.73 -10.98 -6.95
N ILE A 293 0.52 -11.51 -7.03
CA ILE A 293 -0.72 -10.80 -6.70
C ILE A 293 -1.38 -11.60 -5.58
N ASP A 294 -1.74 -10.92 -4.49
CA ASP A 294 -2.45 -11.57 -3.40
C ASP A 294 -3.82 -12.11 -3.88
N SER A 295 -4.18 -13.33 -3.46
CA SER A 295 -5.42 -13.97 -3.87
C SER A 295 -6.68 -13.19 -3.44
N SER A 296 -6.60 -12.46 -2.32
CA SER A 296 -7.66 -11.59 -1.82
C SER A 296 -7.77 -10.25 -2.57
N SER A 297 -6.75 -9.88 -3.33
CA SER A 297 -6.74 -8.63 -4.10
C SER A 297 -7.74 -8.70 -5.25
N VAL A 298 -8.51 -7.63 -5.49
CA VAL A 298 -9.33 -7.55 -6.70
C VAL A 298 -8.49 -7.56 -7.98
N ILE A 299 -7.19 -7.31 -7.90
CA ILE A 299 -6.27 -7.45 -9.03
C ILE A 299 -6.21 -8.92 -9.47
N SER A 300 -6.39 -9.89 -8.55
CA SER A 300 -6.43 -11.31 -8.90
C SER A 300 -7.69 -11.68 -9.71
N ALA A 301 -8.71 -10.82 -9.72
CA ALA A 301 -9.92 -11.03 -10.52
C ALA A 301 -9.54 -11.10 -12.00
N ASN A 302 -9.77 -12.27 -12.62
CA ASN A 302 -9.38 -12.62 -13.99
C ASN A 302 -7.90 -13.01 -14.19
N HIS A 303 -7.13 -13.21 -13.13
CA HIS A 303 -5.83 -13.87 -13.16
C HIS A 303 -5.95 -15.26 -12.57
N TYR A 304 -5.90 -16.26 -13.44
CA TYR A 304 -5.88 -17.66 -13.00
C TYR A 304 -4.42 -18.10 -12.88
N GLU A 305 -3.98 -18.41 -11.66
CA GLU A 305 -2.75 -19.18 -11.45
C GLU A 305 -2.99 -20.57 -12.02
N LEU A 306 -2.64 -20.77 -13.28
CA LEU A 306 -2.58 -22.10 -13.83
C LEU A 306 -1.34 -22.78 -13.23
N PRO A 307 -1.44 -24.03 -12.74
CA PRO A 307 -0.27 -24.83 -12.47
C PRO A 307 0.60 -24.77 -13.72
N VAL A 308 1.86 -24.40 -13.58
CA VAL A 308 2.80 -24.46 -14.69
C VAL A 308 2.96 -25.94 -15.02
N VAL A 309 2.15 -26.43 -15.95
CA VAL A 309 2.34 -27.75 -16.52
C VAL A 309 3.58 -27.64 -17.38
N ASN A 310 4.73 -27.98 -16.79
CA ASN A 310 5.96 -28.12 -17.55
C ASN A 310 5.69 -29.15 -18.66
N PRO A 311 5.80 -28.80 -19.95
CA PRO A 311 5.54 -29.73 -21.05
C PRO A 311 6.39 -30.99 -20.98
N GLN A 312 7.55 -30.93 -20.31
CA GLN A 312 8.43 -32.08 -20.08
C GLN A 312 7.86 -33.07 -19.06
N VAL A 313 6.99 -32.62 -18.14
CA VAL A 313 6.37 -33.49 -17.11
C VAL A 313 5.20 -34.28 -17.68
N ILE A 314 4.57 -33.84 -18.79
CA ILE A 314 3.49 -34.57 -19.46
C ILE A 314 3.97 -35.91 -20.01
N ALA A 315 5.25 -36.01 -20.41
CA ALA A 315 5.82 -37.24 -20.98
C ALA A 315 5.84 -38.42 -19.98
N ASP A 316 5.84 -38.14 -18.68
CA ASP A 316 5.96 -39.15 -17.61
C ASP A 316 4.66 -39.37 -16.83
N LEU A 317 3.54 -38.79 -17.27
CA LEU A 317 2.25 -38.98 -16.59
C LEU A 317 1.62 -40.34 -16.93
N PRO A 318 1.00 -41.02 -15.95
CA PRO A 318 0.20 -42.21 -16.22
C PRO A 318 -0.92 -41.90 -17.21
N GLU A 319 -1.22 -42.82 -18.14
CA GLU A 319 -2.25 -42.65 -19.18
C GLU A 319 -3.61 -42.18 -18.63
N SER A 320 -3.96 -42.56 -17.40
CA SER A 320 -5.19 -42.10 -16.74
C SER A 320 -5.24 -40.58 -16.57
N SER A 321 -4.10 -39.97 -16.21
CA SER A 321 -3.97 -38.54 -15.97
C SER A 321 -3.95 -37.75 -17.29
N VAL A 322 -3.38 -38.35 -18.34
CA VAL A 322 -3.41 -37.78 -19.71
C VAL A 322 -4.84 -37.77 -20.24
N ARG A 323 -5.59 -38.86 -20.06
CA ARG A 323 -7.00 -38.93 -20.46
C ARG A 323 -7.88 -37.92 -19.72
N ASP A 324 -7.64 -37.68 -18.44
CA ASP A 324 -8.41 -36.68 -17.69
C ASP A 324 -8.15 -35.24 -18.18
N LEU A 325 -6.92 -34.94 -18.60
CA LEU A 325 -6.54 -33.64 -19.20
C LEU A 325 -7.09 -33.48 -20.63
N GLU A 326 -7.16 -34.55 -21.41
CA GLU A 326 -7.78 -34.54 -22.75
C GLU A 326 -9.30 -34.39 -22.68
N ASN A 327 -9.94 -34.98 -21.65
CA ASN A 327 -11.39 -34.93 -21.45
C ASN A 327 -11.87 -33.60 -20.85
N ASN A 328 -11.01 -32.87 -20.12
CA ASN A 328 -11.28 -31.52 -19.62
C ASN A 328 -10.26 -30.51 -20.17
N PRO A 329 -10.27 -30.24 -21.49
CA PRO A 329 -9.32 -29.30 -22.07
C PRO A 329 -9.57 -27.90 -21.47
N PRO A 330 -8.52 -27.18 -21.02
CA PRO A 330 -8.67 -25.79 -20.63
C PRO A 330 -9.26 -25.01 -21.81
N LEU A 331 -10.31 -24.23 -21.53
CA LEU A 331 -11.05 -23.43 -22.51
C LEU A 331 -10.09 -22.79 -23.53
N LYS A 332 -10.16 -23.25 -24.78
CA LYS A 332 -9.52 -22.58 -25.90
C LYS A 332 -10.15 -21.19 -26.01
N LEU A 333 -9.49 -20.17 -25.47
CA LEU A 333 -9.75 -18.78 -25.83
C LEU A 333 -9.35 -18.64 -27.30
N GLY A 334 -10.35 -18.81 -28.17
CA GLY A 334 -10.20 -18.73 -29.61
C GLY A 334 -9.95 -17.29 -30.07
N ARG A 335 -8.92 -17.16 -30.91
CA ARG A 335 -8.53 -16.09 -31.86
C ARG A 335 -8.58 -14.64 -31.40
#